data_AF-A0AAJ2SNP2-F1
#
_entry.id   AF-A0AAJ2SNP2-F1
#
_cell.length_a   1.000
_cell.length_b   1.000
_cell.length_c   1.000
_cell.angle_alpha   90.00
_cell.angle_beta   90.00
_cell.angle_gamma   90.00
#
_symmetry.space_group_name_H-M   'P 1'
#
loop_
_entity.id
_entity.type
_entity.pdbx_description
1 polymer ?
#
loop_
_entity_poly.entity_id
_entity_poly.type
_entity_poly.pdbx_seq_one_letter_code
_entity_poly.pdbx_strand_id
1 'polypeptide(L)'
;MRKSFYATLVASTITATIWSVLANAEPTYIQKMNGLPAVCSIEDAYQQTEVDAAAKKYGEGKPGWSKAFQARLDAVRTCLDSARDKGKAFYRDEIAKHPDLKPQLSDMYVAWLAHLDHFIDDEQDDYERAYEKSANRLQAEIDAR
;
A
#
# COMPACT_ATOMS: atom_id res chain seq x y z
N MET A 1 -59.89 -36.03 17.56
CA MET A 1 -59.00 -36.95 18.29
C MET A 1 -57.56 -36.62 17.91
N ARG A 2 -56.68 -36.47 18.93
CA ARG A 2 -55.20 -36.45 18.95
C ARG A 2 -54.49 -35.64 17.85
N LYS A 3 -53.94 -34.45 18.18
CA LYS A 3 -52.56 -34.22 18.71
C LYS A 3 -51.49 -34.63 17.68
N SER A 4 -50.45 -33.90 17.35
CA SER A 4 -49.90 -32.59 17.73
C SER A 4 -48.50 -32.56 17.06
N PHE A 5 -47.86 -31.39 17.10
CA PHE A 5 -46.41 -31.23 17.29
C PHE A 5 -45.41 -31.26 16.11
N TYR A 6 -44.65 -30.14 16.09
CA TYR A 6 -43.27 -29.95 15.62
C TYR A 6 -43.02 -30.06 14.11
N ALA A 7 -42.14 -29.30 13.49
CA ALA A 7 -41.36 -28.13 13.86
C ALA A 7 -40.73 -27.64 12.54
N THR A 8 -40.52 -26.33 12.48
CA THR A 8 -39.56 -25.62 11.63
C THR A 8 -38.38 -26.48 11.15
N LEU A 9 -38.12 -26.52 9.83
CA LEU A 9 -36.87 -26.90 9.16
C LEU A 9 -37.24 -27.03 7.65
N VAL A 10 -36.71 -26.33 6.65
CA VAL A 10 -35.58 -25.44 6.51
C VAL A 10 -35.81 -24.64 5.22
N ALA A 11 -35.75 -23.30 5.31
CA ALA A 11 -35.38 -22.47 4.18
C ALA A 11 -33.85 -22.56 4.02
N SER A 12 -33.37 -23.32 3.04
CA SER A 12 -31.97 -23.47 2.61
C SER A 12 -32.03 -24.38 1.38
N THR A 13 -31.41 -24.16 0.23
CA THR A 13 -30.25 -23.37 -0.16
C THR A 13 -30.22 -23.40 -1.68
N ILE A 14 -30.38 -22.25 -2.35
CA ILE A 14 -29.87 -22.05 -3.72
C ILE A 14 -28.85 -20.92 -3.61
N THR A 15 -27.72 -21.24 -2.97
CA THR A 15 -26.55 -20.38 -2.87
C THR A 15 -25.33 -21.27 -3.07
N ALA A 16 -25.10 -21.72 -4.29
CA ALA A 16 -23.90 -22.50 -4.60
C ALA A 16 -23.53 -22.51 -6.08
N THR A 17 -23.61 -21.39 -6.80
CA THR A 17 -22.85 -21.21 -8.06
C THR A 17 -22.46 -19.75 -8.26
N ILE A 18 -21.74 -19.16 -7.30
CA ILE A 18 -20.95 -17.95 -7.56
C ILE A 18 -19.59 -18.12 -6.90
N TRP A 19 -18.91 -19.24 -7.14
CA TRP A 19 -17.48 -19.37 -6.87
C TRP A 19 -16.86 -20.11 -8.03
N SER A 20 -16.77 -19.41 -9.15
CA SER A 20 -15.81 -19.75 -10.18
C SER A 20 -15.37 -18.44 -10.80
N VAL A 21 -14.06 -18.25 -10.79
CA VAL A 21 -13.33 -17.21 -11.52
C VAL A 21 -13.36 -15.81 -10.90
N LEU A 22 -12.87 -15.67 -9.67
CA LEU A 22 -11.93 -14.56 -9.45
C LEU A 22 -10.64 -15.01 -10.13
N ALA A 23 -10.51 -14.69 -11.42
CA ALA A 23 -9.20 -14.58 -12.01
C ALA A 23 -8.48 -13.55 -11.14
N ASN A 24 -7.57 -14.00 -10.26
CA ASN A 24 -6.61 -13.11 -9.62
C ASN A 24 -5.73 -12.61 -10.77
N ALA A 25 -6.20 -11.57 -11.46
CA ALA A 25 -5.39 -10.80 -12.37
C ALA A 25 -4.17 -10.38 -11.56
N GLU A 26 -2.98 -10.67 -12.08
CA GLU A 26 -1.76 -10.18 -11.45
C GLU A 26 -1.89 -8.67 -11.27
N PRO A 27 -1.48 -8.13 -10.11
CA PRO A 27 -1.59 -6.70 -9.88
C PRO A 27 -0.84 -5.94 -10.97
N THR A 28 -1.46 -4.88 -11.47
CA THR A 28 -0.87 -4.00 -12.49
C THR A 28 0.40 -3.35 -11.94
N TYR A 29 1.24 -2.81 -12.81
CA TYR A 29 2.42 -2.06 -12.39
C TYR A 29 2.06 -0.94 -11.40
N ILE A 30 1.04 -0.13 -11.70
CA ILE A 30 0.56 0.94 -10.80
C ILE A 30 0.12 0.37 -9.44
N GLN A 31 -0.63 -0.74 -9.43
CA GLN A 31 -1.05 -1.39 -8.18
C GLN A 31 0.13 -1.90 -7.36
N LYS A 32 1.13 -2.50 -8.01
CA LYS A 32 2.37 -2.94 -7.34
C LYS A 32 3.12 -1.76 -6.73
N MET A 33 3.23 -0.65 -7.47
CA MET A 33 3.92 0.56 -7.02
C MET A 33 3.18 1.26 -5.87
N ASN A 34 1.84 1.27 -5.87
CA ASN A 34 1.03 1.77 -4.75
C ASN A 34 1.13 0.90 -3.49
N GLY A 35 1.22 -0.42 -3.67
CA GLY A 35 1.27 -1.36 -2.54
C GLY A 35 2.55 -1.23 -1.70
N LEU A 36 3.67 -0.81 -2.29
CA LEU A 36 4.95 -0.68 -1.59
C LEU A 36 4.94 0.40 -0.49
N PRO A 37 4.62 1.68 -0.75
CA PRO A 37 4.50 2.71 0.29
C PRO A 37 3.39 2.37 1.29
N ALA A 38 2.28 1.78 0.85
CA ALA A 38 1.19 1.39 1.75
C ALA A 38 1.64 0.41 2.84
N VAL A 39 2.52 -0.56 2.51
CA VAL A 39 3.12 -1.44 3.52
C VAL A 39 3.99 -0.65 4.51
N CYS A 40 4.74 0.34 4.04
CA CYS A 40 5.54 1.20 4.92
C CYS A 40 4.69 2.13 5.79
N SER A 41 3.50 2.54 5.34
CA SER A 41 2.56 3.30 6.18
C SER A 41 2.03 2.46 7.35
N ILE A 42 1.82 1.16 7.12
CA ILE A 42 1.40 0.22 8.17
C ILE A 42 2.52 0.04 9.19
N GLU A 43 3.77 -0.13 8.74
CA GLU A 43 4.93 -0.20 9.61
C GLU A 43 5.09 1.09 10.42
N ASP A 44 4.96 2.25 9.77
CA ASP A 44 5.03 3.55 10.43
C ASP A 44 3.98 3.70 11.53
N ALA A 45 2.72 3.36 11.22
CA ALA A 45 1.62 3.40 12.17
C ALA A 45 1.84 2.43 13.34
N TYR A 46 2.37 1.23 13.08
CA TYR A 46 2.72 0.28 14.12
C TYR A 46 3.79 0.85 15.06
N GLN A 47 4.89 1.37 14.51
CA GLN A 47 5.98 1.95 15.30
C GLN A 47 5.56 3.23 16.03
N GLN A 48 4.63 4.01 15.49
CA GLN A 48 4.08 5.18 16.17
C GLN A 48 3.37 4.80 17.48
N THR A 49 2.76 3.61 17.58
CA THR A 49 2.16 3.15 18.84
C THR A 49 3.17 3.00 19.97
N GLU A 50 4.41 2.60 19.65
CA GLU A 50 5.51 2.50 20.61
C GLU A 50 6.02 3.88 21.03
N VAL A 51 6.05 4.84 20.09
CA VAL A 51 6.37 6.25 20.37
C VAL A 51 5.33 6.85 21.32
N ASP A 52 4.04 6.63 21.07
CA ASP A 52 2.95 7.12 21.90
C ASP A 52 2.98 6.51 23.31
N ALA A 53 3.29 5.21 23.40
CA ALA A 53 3.47 4.54 24.69
C ALA A 53 4.66 5.12 25.46
N ALA A 54 5.77 5.40 24.77
CA ALA A 54 6.96 6.03 25.36
C ALA A 54 6.68 7.48 25.79
N ALA A 55 5.90 8.23 25.02
CA ALA A 55 5.46 9.59 25.36
C ALA A 55 4.65 9.59 26.66
N LYS A 56 3.68 8.67 26.79
CA LYS A 56 2.87 8.50 28.01
C LYS A 56 3.71 8.11 29.23
N LYS A 57 4.72 7.26 29.04
CA LYS A 57 5.54 6.72 30.15
C LYS A 57 6.64 7.66 30.61
N TYR A 58 7.33 8.31 29.69
CA TYR A 58 8.54 9.09 29.99
C TYR A 58 8.34 10.60 29.79
N GLY A 59 7.36 11.00 28.98
CA GLY A 59 7.21 12.37 28.48
C GLY A 59 7.98 12.58 27.16
N GLU A 60 7.41 13.41 26.27
CA GLU A 60 8.05 13.78 25.01
C GLU A 60 9.41 14.46 25.23
N GLY A 61 10.33 14.24 24.30
CA GLY A 61 11.70 14.76 24.37
C GLY A 61 12.60 14.10 25.43
N LYS A 62 12.09 13.18 26.26
CA LYS A 62 12.93 12.43 27.22
C LYS A 62 13.67 11.28 26.54
N PRO A 63 14.81 10.81 27.09
CA PRO A 63 15.61 9.76 26.46
C PRO A 63 14.83 8.50 26.07
N GLY A 64 13.86 8.07 26.89
CA GLY A 64 13.01 6.92 26.58
C GLY A 64 12.08 7.15 25.38
N TRP A 65 11.52 8.35 25.24
CA TRP A 65 10.74 8.76 24.07
C TRP A 65 11.63 8.94 22.84
N SER A 66 12.76 9.64 22.96
CA SER A 66 13.68 9.87 21.84
C SER A 66 14.20 8.56 21.25
N LYS A 67 14.45 7.55 22.09
CA LYS A 67 14.83 6.21 21.62
C LYS A 67 13.72 5.55 20.80
N ALA A 68 12.48 5.61 21.27
CA ALA A 68 11.34 5.05 20.53
C ALA A 68 11.11 5.81 19.21
N PHE A 69 11.22 7.14 19.24
CA PHE A 69 11.09 7.97 18.04
C PHE A 69 12.14 7.65 16.98
N GLN A 70 13.43 7.53 17.37
CA GLN A 70 14.47 7.12 16.42
C GLN A 70 14.26 5.70 15.90
N ALA A 71 13.83 4.76 16.75
CA ALA A 71 13.51 3.40 16.32
C ALA A 71 12.41 3.37 15.26
N ARG A 72 11.36 4.19 15.41
CA ARG A 72 10.33 4.39 14.38
C ARG A 72 10.95 4.86 13.06
N LEU A 73 11.76 5.92 13.09
CA LEU A 73 12.38 6.47 11.88
C LEU A 73 13.25 5.42 11.16
N ASP A 74 14.03 4.64 11.91
CA ASP A 74 14.92 3.62 11.34
C ASP A 74 14.14 2.45 10.73
N ALA A 75 13.05 2.02 11.37
CA ALA A 75 12.16 0.99 10.84
C ALA A 75 11.51 1.42 9.52
N VAL A 76 10.99 2.64 9.47
CA VAL A 76 10.37 3.20 8.26
C VAL A 76 11.38 3.35 7.13
N ARG A 77 12.57 3.90 7.40
CA ARG A 77 13.66 4.00 6.42
C ARG A 77 14.02 2.64 5.83
N THR A 78 14.15 1.63 6.68
CA THR A 78 14.43 0.25 6.26
C THR A 78 13.32 -0.29 5.34
N CYS A 79 12.06 -0.02 5.68
CA CYS A 79 10.95 -0.40 4.81
C CYS A 79 11.02 0.28 3.44
N LEU A 80 11.27 1.60 3.42
CA LEU A 80 11.35 2.40 2.20
C LEU A 80 12.53 1.96 1.31
N ASP A 81 13.67 1.59 1.89
CA ASP A 81 14.79 1.05 1.11
C ASP A 81 14.43 -0.27 0.42
N SER A 82 13.79 -1.20 1.15
CA SER A 82 13.26 -2.43 0.56
C SER A 82 12.19 -2.14 -0.51
N ALA A 83 11.36 -1.11 -0.31
CA ALA A 83 10.39 -0.66 -1.30
C ALA A 83 11.10 -0.18 -2.57
N ARG A 84 12.12 0.69 -2.46
CA ARG A 84 12.92 1.20 -3.59
C ARG A 84 13.50 0.06 -4.42
N ASP A 85 14.07 -0.95 -3.79
CA ASP A 85 14.64 -2.11 -4.48
C ASP A 85 13.58 -2.91 -5.26
N LYS A 86 12.42 -3.17 -4.64
CA LYS A 86 11.29 -3.86 -5.29
C LYS A 86 10.70 -3.04 -6.44
N GLY A 87 10.48 -1.74 -6.21
CA GLY A 87 9.95 -0.82 -7.22
C GLY A 87 10.89 -0.70 -8.43
N LYS A 88 12.20 -0.70 -8.21
CA LYS A 88 13.21 -0.74 -9.28
C LYS A 88 13.08 -2.01 -10.13
N ALA A 89 12.85 -3.17 -9.51
CA ALA A 89 12.62 -4.41 -10.24
C ALA A 89 11.34 -4.34 -11.08
N PHE A 90 10.22 -3.91 -10.48
CA PHE A 90 8.95 -3.74 -11.20
C PHE A 90 9.06 -2.76 -12.37
N TYR A 91 9.73 -1.63 -12.18
CA TYR A 91 9.96 -0.63 -13.22
C TYR A 91 10.76 -1.20 -14.40
N ARG A 92 11.83 -1.96 -14.12
CA ARG A 92 12.65 -2.60 -15.16
C ARG A 92 11.84 -3.62 -15.96
N ASP A 93 11.04 -4.43 -15.27
CA ASP A 93 10.20 -5.44 -15.91
C ASP A 93 9.11 -4.79 -16.78
N GLU A 94 8.52 -3.69 -16.31
CA GLU A 94 7.47 -3.00 -17.05
C GLU A 94 8.01 -2.30 -18.31
N ILE A 95 9.19 -1.68 -18.23
CA ILE A 95 9.88 -1.14 -19.41
C ILE A 95 10.20 -2.24 -20.43
N ALA A 96 10.59 -3.43 -19.97
CA ALA A 96 10.89 -4.54 -20.88
C ALA A 96 9.64 -5.02 -21.63
N LYS A 97 8.46 -4.96 -20.99
CA LYS A 97 7.17 -5.32 -21.59
C LYS A 97 6.60 -4.23 -22.49
N HIS A 98 6.74 -2.97 -22.09
CA HIS A 98 6.15 -1.80 -22.74
C HIS A 98 7.22 -0.73 -23.04
N PRO A 99 8.20 -1.04 -23.91
CA PRO A 99 9.33 -0.14 -24.17
C PRO A 99 8.91 1.20 -24.79
N ASP A 100 7.76 1.24 -25.43
CA ASP A 100 7.15 2.42 -26.04
C ASP A 100 6.48 3.36 -25.01
N LEU A 101 6.11 2.86 -23.83
CA LEU A 101 5.65 3.65 -22.68
C LEU A 101 6.77 4.16 -21.78
N LYS A 102 8.04 3.97 -22.19
CA LYS A 102 9.21 4.32 -21.38
C LYS A 102 9.19 5.77 -20.83
N PRO A 103 8.81 6.81 -21.58
CA PRO A 103 8.73 8.17 -21.03
C PRO A 103 7.75 8.26 -19.86
N GLN A 104 6.53 7.75 -20.03
CA GLN A 104 5.47 7.79 -19.01
C GLN A 104 5.82 6.92 -17.80
N LEU A 105 6.40 5.72 -18.02
CA LEU A 105 6.88 4.85 -16.96
C LEU A 105 7.99 5.53 -16.15
N SER A 106 8.92 6.22 -16.82
CA SER A 106 10.01 6.95 -16.18
C SER A 106 9.50 8.13 -15.35
N ASP A 107 8.58 8.93 -15.91
CA ASP A 107 7.94 10.04 -15.20
C ASP A 107 7.28 9.56 -13.90
N MET A 108 6.50 8.47 -13.98
CA MET A 108 5.83 7.91 -12.82
C MET A 108 6.82 7.35 -11.80
N TYR A 109 7.84 6.63 -12.24
CA TYR A 109 8.85 6.06 -11.36
C TYR A 109 9.64 7.12 -10.60
N VAL A 110 10.00 8.23 -11.25
CA VAL A 110 10.69 9.35 -10.60
C VAL A 110 9.78 10.03 -9.56
N ALA A 111 8.50 10.28 -9.90
CA ALA A 111 7.56 10.84 -8.94
C ALA A 111 7.32 9.91 -7.74
N TRP A 112 7.29 8.60 -7.98
CA TRP A 112 7.20 7.60 -6.92
C TRP A 112 8.43 7.61 -6.00
N LEU A 113 9.64 7.72 -6.55
CA LEU A 113 10.86 7.85 -5.74
C LEU A 113 10.81 9.11 -4.86
N ALA A 114 10.41 10.25 -5.43
CA ALA A 114 10.26 11.50 -4.67
C ALA A 114 9.22 11.37 -3.54
N HIS A 115 8.11 10.68 -3.79
CA HIS A 115 7.13 10.36 -2.74
C HIS A 115 7.73 9.50 -1.62
N LEU A 116 8.57 8.51 -1.93
CA LEU A 116 9.27 7.73 -0.90
C LEU A 116 10.31 8.53 -0.13
N ASP A 117 10.99 9.49 -0.79
CA ASP A 117 12.00 10.32 -0.15
C ASP A 117 11.40 11.27 0.89
N HIS A 118 10.17 11.74 0.65
CA HIS A 118 9.43 12.63 1.54
C HIS A 118 8.36 11.92 2.40
N PHE A 119 8.46 10.61 2.53
CA PHE A 119 7.43 9.78 3.17
C PHE A 119 7.19 10.09 4.66
N ILE A 120 8.19 10.63 5.35
CA ILE A 120 8.12 10.99 6.77
C ILE A 120 8.25 12.50 7.01
N ASP A 121 8.22 13.29 5.92
CA ASP A 121 8.38 14.74 5.96
C ASP A 121 7.02 15.43 6.01
N ASP A 122 6.98 16.66 6.52
CA ASP A 122 5.74 17.46 6.58
C ASP A 122 5.15 17.78 5.18
N GLU A 123 5.95 17.65 4.12
CA GLU A 123 5.57 17.91 2.72
C GLU A 123 5.04 16.65 1.98
N GLN A 124 4.87 15.51 2.66
CA GLN A 124 4.49 14.22 2.07
C GLN A 124 3.32 14.31 1.08
N ASP A 125 2.27 15.07 1.43
CA ASP A 125 1.04 15.23 0.62
C ASP A 125 1.32 15.82 -0.77
N ASP A 126 2.30 16.71 -0.90
CA ASP A 126 2.65 17.33 -2.19
C ASP A 126 3.27 16.30 -3.13
N TYR A 127 4.16 15.45 -2.60
CA TYR A 127 4.83 14.41 -3.37
C TYR A 127 3.90 13.22 -3.66
N GLU A 128 2.99 12.88 -2.75
CA GLU A 128 1.93 11.90 -3.01
C GLU A 128 1.04 12.35 -4.17
N ARG A 129 0.55 13.60 -4.17
CA ARG A 129 -0.27 14.14 -5.27
C ARG A 129 0.49 14.17 -6.60
N ALA A 130 1.78 14.50 -6.57
CA ALA A 130 2.62 14.45 -7.77
C ALA A 130 2.74 13.03 -8.32
N TYR A 131 2.93 12.05 -7.44
CA TYR A 131 2.94 10.63 -7.79
C TYR A 131 1.60 10.17 -8.35
N GLU A 132 0.48 10.42 -7.67
CA GLU A 132 -0.87 10.06 -8.16
C GLU A 132 -1.15 10.64 -9.54
N LYS A 133 -0.81 11.91 -9.76
CA LYS A 133 -0.98 12.57 -11.06
C LYS A 133 -0.18 11.87 -12.16
N SER A 134 1.05 11.45 -11.86
CA SER A 134 1.89 10.71 -12.82
C SER A 134 1.34 9.31 -13.11
N ALA A 135 0.83 8.61 -12.09
CA ALA A 135 0.20 7.29 -12.23
C ALA A 135 -1.09 7.35 -13.06
N ASN A 136 -1.94 8.36 -12.81
CA ASN A 136 -3.15 8.59 -13.59
C ASN A 136 -2.85 8.88 -15.07
N ARG A 137 -1.78 9.64 -15.35
CA ARG A 137 -1.33 9.88 -16.72
C ARG A 137 -0.82 8.61 -17.39
N LEU A 138 -0.06 7.77 -16.69
CA LEU A 138 0.34 6.46 -17.21
C LEU A 138 -0.89 5.57 -17.49
N GLN A 139 -1.86 5.53 -16.57
CA GLN A 139 -3.08 4.76 -16.75
C GLN A 139 -3.86 5.22 -17.99
N ALA A 140 -4.01 6.53 -18.19
CA ALA A 140 -4.66 7.07 -19.39
C ALA A 140 -3.96 6.67 -20.69
N GLU A 141 -2.63 6.58 -20.68
CA GLU A 141 -1.82 6.16 -21.83
C GLU A 141 -1.90 4.65 -22.09
N ILE A 142 -2.16 3.85 -21.05
CA ILE A 142 -2.48 2.42 -21.17
C ILE A 142 -3.91 2.25 -21.72
N ASP A 143 -4.87 3.03 -21.24
CA ASP A 143 -6.29 2.94 -21.61
C ASP A 143 -6.57 3.45 -23.04
N ALA A 144 -5.73 4.35 -23.55
CA ALA A 144 -5.87 4.91 -24.90
C ALA A 144 -5.41 3.95 -26.02
N ARG A 145 -5.02 2.72 -25.69
CA ARG A 145 -4.45 1.72 -26.60
C ARG A 145 -5.42 0.57 -26.84
#